data_AF-A0A7Z0S6L9-F1
#
_entry.id   AF-A0A7Z0S6L9-F1
#
_cell.length_a   1.000
_cell.length_b   1.000
_cell.length_c   1.000
_cell.angle_alpha   90.00
_cell.angle_beta   90.00
_cell.angle_gamma   90.00
#
_symmetry.space_group_name_H-M   'P 1'
#
loop_
_entity.id
_entity.type
_entity.pdbx_description
1 polymer ?
#
loop_
_entity_poly.entity_id
_entity_poly.type
_entity_poly.pdbx_seq_one_letter_code
_entity_poly.pdbx_strand_id
1 'polypeptide(L)'
;MTLEIIRTTKLEGHLKVGEETVKVMVAEFDANGRAHRNEWINNDELYNANRKEMRKQERAFQNKVFEIEDEILASLPAADESAED
;
A
#
# COMPACT_ATOMS: atom_id res chain seq x y z
N MET A 1 26.19 3.38 -22.35
CA MET A 1 24.72 3.39 -22.18
C MET A 1 24.35 2.09 -21.48
N THR A 2 23.60 2.18 -20.38
CA THR A 2 23.25 1.02 -19.55
C THR A 2 21.75 1.05 -19.28
N LEU A 3 21.07 -0.10 -19.39
CA LEU A 3 19.66 -0.26 -19.08
C LEU A 3 19.53 -0.68 -17.61
N GLU A 4 18.68 0.01 -16.86
CA GLU A 4 18.28 -0.35 -15.50
C GLU A 4 16.82 -0.81 -15.51
N ILE A 5 16.53 -1.94 -14.88
CA ILE A 5 15.19 -2.53 -14.78
C ILE A 5 14.83 -2.64 -13.30
N ILE A 6 13.78 -1.94 -12.90
CA ILE A 6 13.24 -1.98 -11.53
C ILE A 6 11.82 -2.55 -11.60
N ARG A 7 11.56 -3.62 -10.86
CA ARG A 7 10.21 -4.15 -10.69
C ARG A 7 9.58 -3.52 -9.45
N THR A 8 8.38 -2.98 -9.61
CA THR A 8 7.58 -2.42 -8.52
C THR A 8 6.21 -3.07 -8.49
N THR A 9 5.61 -3.14 -7.31
CA THR A 9 4.22 -3.56 -7.12
C THR A 9 3.40 -2.34 -6.70
N LYS A 10 2.15 -2.21 -7.16
CA LYS A 10 1.25 -1.10 -6.82
C LYS A 10 -0.11 -1.62 -6.37
N LEU A 11 -0.59 -1.14 -5.22
CA LEU A 11 -1.94 -1.37 -4.71
C LEU A 11 -2.69 -0.03 -4.63
N GLU A 12 -3.90 0.01 -5.19
CA GLU A 12 -4.77 1.20 -5.15
C GLU A 12 -6.09 0.89 -4.43
N GLY A 13 -6.43 1.71 -3.45
CA GLY A 13 -7.70 1.68 -2.71
C GLY A 13 -8.56 2.89 -3.08
N HIS A 14 -9.74 2.64 -3.61
CA HIS A 14 -10.70 3.68 -3.99
C HIS A 14 -11.93 3.57 -3.09
N LEU A 15 -12.02 4.45 -2.08
CA LEU A 15 -13.17 4.46 -1.16
C LEU A 15 -14.30 5.26 -1.80
N LYS A 16 -15.40 4.56 -2.08
CA LYS A 16 -16.57 5.11 -2.75
C LYS A 16 -17.79 5.16 -1.84
N VAL A 17 -18.61 6.18 -2.02
CA VAL A 17 -19.97 6.26 -1.47
C VAL A 17 -20.93 6.40 -2.66
N GLY A 18 -21.66 5.33 -2.97
CA GLY A 18 -22.35 5.23 -4.26
C GLY A 18 -21.34 5.17 -5.41
N GLU A 19 -21.48 6.08 -6.37
CA GLU A 19 -20.57 6.19 -7.52
C GLU A 19 -19.39 7.16 -7.28
N GLU A 20 -19.48 8.00 -6.24
CA GLU A 20 -18.51 9.05 -5.95
C GLU A 20 -17.26 8.49 -5.26
N THR A 21 -16.06 8.84 -5.77
CA THR A 21 -14.79 8.43 -5.15
C THR A 21 -14.34 9.46 -4.13
N VAL A 22 -14.55 9.13 -2.86
CA VAL A 22 -14.36 10.05 -1.73
C VAL A 22 -12.89 10.15 -1.30
N LYS A 23 -12.15 9.05 -1.32
CA LYS A 23 -10.72 9.00 -0.97
C LYS A 23 -9.99 7.98 -1.84
N VAL A 24 -8.76 8.31 -2.21
CA VAL A 24 -7.84 7.40 -2.90
C VAL A 24 -6.63 7.16 -1.99
N MET A 25 -6.21 5.90 -1.92
CA MET A 25 -4.99 5.47 -1.25
C MET A 25 -4.16 4.65 -2.22
N VAL A 26 -2.86 4.88 -2.25
CA VAL A 26 -1.91 4.18 -3.11
C VAL A 26 -0.77 3.69 -2.25
N ALA A 27 -0.38 2.44 -2.44
CA ALA A 27 0.84 1.86 -1.88
C ALA A 27 1.70 1.30 -3.03
N GLU A 28 2.92 1.80 -3.14
CA GLU A 28 3.94 1.31 -4.07
C GLU A 28 5.01 0.58 -3.28
N PHE A 29 5.33 -0.64 -3.68
CA PHE A 29 6.28 -1.50 -2.97
C PHE A 29 7.58 -1.58 -3.76
N ASP A 30 8.69 -1.36 -3.08
CA ASP A 30 10.02 -1.59 -3.62
C ASP A 30 10.37 -3.08 -3.65
N ALA A 31 11.54 -3.40 -4.23
CA ALA A 31 12.01 -4.78 -4.33
C ALA A 31 12.27 -5.45 -2.97
N ASN A 32 12.39 -4.68 -1.88
CA ASN A 32 12.61 -5.18 -0.52
C ASN A 32 11.30 -5.25 0.29
N GLY A 33 10.15 -5.02 -0.35
CA GLY A 33 8.85 -5.05 0.30
C GLY A 33 8.52 -3.80 1.12
N ARG A 34 9.28 -2.71 0.99
CA ARG A 34 8.96 -1.45 1.69
C ARG A 34 7.87 -0.70 0.92
N ALA A 35 6.76 -0.37 1.58
CA ALA A 35 5.70 0.42 0.98
C ALA A 35 5.90 1.93 1.10
N HIS A 36 5.85 2.63 -0.03
CA HIS A 36 5.63 4.06 -0.14
C HIS A 36 4.14 4.33 -0.28
N ARG A 37 3.55 5.04 0.69
CA ARG A 37 2.11 5.31 0.75
C ARG A 37 1.81 6.75 0.40
N ASN A 38 0.78 6.96 -0.43
CA ASN A 38 0.21 8.27 -0.72
C ASN A 38 -1.32 8.20 -0.62
N GLU A 39 -1.94 9.22 -0.07
CA GLU A 39 -3.39 9.28 0.06
C GLU A 39 -3.91 10.71 -0.03
N TRP A 40 -5.11 10.84 -0.58
CA TRP A 40 -5.80 12.13 -0.65
C TRP A 40 -7.32 11.94 -0.63
N ILE A 41 -8.00 12.92 -0.02
CA ILE A 41 -9.45 12.98 0.06
C ILE A 41 -9.94 13.90 -1.06
N ASN A 42 -10.86 13.41 -1.90
CA ASN A 42 -11.47 14.18 -2.97
C ASN A 42 -12.71 14.94 -2.49
N ASN A 43 -13.41 14.41 -1.48
CA ASN A 43 -14.65 14.99 -0.95
C ASN A 43 -14.70 14.91 0.58
N ASP A 44 -14.30 16.00 1.25
CA ASP A 44 -14.26 16.07 2.71
C ASP A 44 -15.64 15.94 3.37
N GLU A 45 -16.69 16.46 2.73
CA GLU A 45 -18.04 16.41 3.27
C GLU A 45 -18.55 14.98 3.36
N LEU A 46 -18.45 14.21 2.26
CA LEU A 46 -18.83 12.80 2.24
C LEU A 46 -17.92 11.95 3.13
N TYR A 47 -16.63 12.27 3.21
CA TYR A 47 -15.71 11.60 4.12
C TYR A 47 -16.16 11.78 5.57
N ASN A 48 -16.45 13.02 5.98
CA ASN A 48 -16.85 13.35 7.34
C ASN A 48 -18.22 12.77 7.70
N ALA A 49 -19.18 12.77 6.77
CA ALA A 49 -20.49 12.15 6.94
C ALA A 49 -20.40 10.62 7.16
N ASN A 50 -19.42 9.96 6.54
CA ASN A 50 -19.25 8.50 6.57
C ASN A 50 -18.01 8.04 7.36
N ARG A 51 -17.46 8.91 8.22
CA ARG A 51 -16.11 8.79 8.79
C ARG A 51 -15.79 7.46 9.47
N LYS A 52 -16.77 6.85 10.15
CA LYS A 52 -16.58 5.56 10.84
C LYS A 52 -16.34 4.42 9.85
N GLU A 53 -17.13 4.37 8.78
CA GLU A 53 -17.00 3.34 7.76
C GLU A 53 -15.75 3.59 6.90
N MET A 54 -15.49 4.85 6.54
CA MET A 54 -14.25 5.22 5.81
C MET A 54 -13.00 4.72 6.54
N ARG A 55 -12.89 4.98 7.85
CA ARG A 55 -11.77 4.50 8.68
C ARG A 55 -11.70 2.99 8.86
N LYS A 56 -12.80 2.28 8.68
CA LYS A 56 -12.81 0.81 8.67
C LYS A 56 -12.20 0.29 7.36
N GLN A 57 -12.56 0.92 6.24
CA GLN A 57 -12.01 0.58 4.92
C GLN A 57 -10.53 0.97 4.81
N GLU A 58 -10.11 2.11 5.37
CA GLU A 58 -8.70 2.48 5.48
C GLU A 58 -7.87 1.42 6.22
N ARG A 59 -8.38 0.91 7.35
CA ARG A 59 -7.73 -0.18 8.09
C ARG A 59 -7.66 -1.48 7.27
N ALA A 60 -8.72 -1.81 6.52
CA ALA A 60 -8.71 -2.96 5.64
C ALA A 60 -7.66 -2.83 4.53
N PHE A 61 -7.53 -1.64 3.93
CA PHE A 61 -6.47 -1.35 2.98
C PHE A 61 -5.08 -1.48 3.61
N GLN A 62 -4.89 -0.92 4.82
CA GLN A 62 -3.63 -1.00 5.53
C GLN A 62 -3.23 -2.46 5.84
N ASN A 63 -4.18 -3.30 6.24
CA ASN A 63 -3.92 -4.73 6.43
C ASN A 63 -3.48 -5.41 5.13
N LYS A 64 -4.10 -5.07 4.00
CA LYS A 64 -3.70 -5.58 2.69
C LYS A 64 -2.30 -5.13 2.28
N VAL A 65 -1.91 -3.91 2.65
CA VAL A 65 -0.54 -3.45 2.46
C VAL A 65 0.42 -4.36 3.23
N PHE A 66 0.16 -4.63 4.51
CA PHE A 66 1.01 -5.52 5.31
C PHE A 66 1.09 -6.94 4.78
N GLU A 67 -0.03 -7.52 4.34
CA GLU A 67 -0.02 -8.84 3.70
C GLU A 67 0.93 -8.90 2.49
N ILE A 68 0.94 -7.84 1.66
CA ILE A 68 1.85 -7.75 0.51
C ILE A 68 3.30 -7.52 0.94
N GLU A 69 3.56 -6.69 1.96
CA GLU A 69 4.91 -6.51 2.52
C GLU A 69 5.48 -7.86 2.99
N ASP A 70 4.68 -8.64 3.73
CA ASP A 70 5.05 -9.96 4.23
C ASP A 70 5.26 -10.99 3.09
N GLU A 71 4.39 -11.01 2.08
CA GLU A 71 4.55 -11.86 0.90
C GLU A 71 5.85 -11.56 0.13
N ILE A 72 6.17 -10.27 -0.05
CA ILE A 72 7.42 -9.87 -0.71
C ILE A 72 8.61 -10.29 0.14
N LEU A 73 8.62 -9.99 1.44
CA LEU A 73 9.69 -10.36 2.36
C LEU A 73 9.92 -11.87 2.40
N ALA A 74 8.86 -12.69 2.43
CA ALA A 74 8.96 -14.14 2.40
C ALA A 74 9.51 -14.69 1.07
N SER A 75 9.36 -13.92 -0.02
CA SER A 75 9.91 -14.28 -1.34
C SER A 75 11.37 -13.88 -1.53
N LEU A 76 11.92 -13.05 -0.63
CA LEU A 76 13.33 -12.67 -0.67
C LEU A 76 14.20 -13.86 -0.25
N PRO A 77 15.35 -14.07 -0.91
CA PRO A 77 16.33 -15.02 -0.41
C PRO A 77 16.74 -14.59 1.00
N ALA A 78 16.81 -15.53 1.94
CA ALA A 78 17.31 -15.26 3.29
C ALA A 78 18.66 -14.57 3.16
N ALA A 79 18.79 -13.38 3.75
CA ALA A 79 20.08 -12.72 3.83
C ALA A 79 21.02 -13.69 4.56
N ASP A 80 22.07 -14.16 3.87
CA ASP A 80 23.05 -15.07 4.45
C ASP A 80 23.49 -14.54 5.82
N GLU A 81 23.14 -15.25 6.89
CA GLU A 81 23.81 -15.15 8.19
C GLU A 81 25.23 -15.67 8.00
N SER A 82 26.09 -14.85 7.41
CA SER A 82 27.54 -15.06 7.40
C SER A 82 28.21 -13.79 7.92
N ALA A 83 28.07 -13.58 9.23
CA ALA A 83 28.89 -12.65 10.00
C ALA A 83 29.00 -13.14 11.45
N GLU A 84 29.70 -14.25 11.66
CA GLU A 84 30.36 -14.54 12.93
C GLU A 84 31.67 -15.29 12.61
N ASP A 85 32.76 -14.53 12.60
CA ASP A 85 34.16 -14.99 12.66
C ASP A 85 34.81 -14.26 13.86
#